data_AF-A0A969JYN0-F1
#
_entry.id   AF-A0A969JYN0-F1
#
_cell.length_a   1.000
_cell.length_b   1.000
_cell.length_c   1.000
_cell.angle_alpha   90.00
_cell.angle_beta   90.00
_cell.angle_gamma   90.00
#
_symmetry.space_group_name_H-M   'P 1'
#
loop_
_entity.id
_entity.type
_entity.pdbx_description
1 polymer ?
#
loop_
_entity_poly.entity_id
_entity_poly.type
_entity_poly.pdbx_seq_one_letter_code
_entity_poly.pdbx_strand_id
1 'polypeptide(L)'
;MMSAINNTTAVPHTTHRQRLKKWWSTGLEHESILGYVLIAPMLLVVLGLIGYPFVSSIYYSMTNKLLAQPEYEFIGLQNYASLLNDPIFIKTLINTFNYSVTAVVIKLLLGLIMALCLNEIVRMRRIIRAAFLLPWVAPPPSAFSPGSGCLIPNLASLPTSCSSSDW
;
A
#
# COMPACT_ATOMS: atom_id res chain seq x y z
N MET A 1 30.86 -71.07 29.08
CA MET A 1 29.67 -70.21 29.25
C MET A 1 29.93 -68.95 28.46
N MET A 2 29.38 -68.86 27.24
CA MET A 2 28.21 -68.02 26.91
C MET A 2 28.52 -66.52 27.10
N SER A 3 28.25 -65.57 26.23
CA SER A 3 27.53 -65.48 24.95
C SER A 3 27.44 -63.96 24.69
N ALA A 4 27.60 -63.51 23.45
CA ALA A 4 27.16 -62.22 22.85
C ALA A 4 28.27 -61.79 21.86
N ILE A 5 28.20 -62.07 20.56
CA ILE A 5 27.19 -61.66 19.56
C ILE A 5 26.89 -60.16 19.63
N ASN A 6 27.86 -59.36 19.20
CA ASN A 6 27.59 -57.98 18.76
C ASN A 6 27.94 -57.90 17.27
N ASN A 7 27.00 -58.36 16.44
CA ASN A 7 26.95 -58.07 15.02
C ASN A 7 26.80 -56.56 14.83
N THR A 8 27.91 -55.84 14.69
CA THR A 8 27.92 -54.52 14.09
C THR A 8 27.86 -54.68 12.58
N THR A 9 26.63 -54.83 12.07
CA THR A 9 26.34 -54.69 10.65
C THR A 9 26.72 -53.28 10.21
N ALA A 10 27.81 -53.17 9.44
CA ALA A 10 28.19 -51.93 8.77
C ALA A 10 27.08 -51.53 7.79
N VAL A 11 26.43 -50.39 8.04
CA VAL A 11 25.43 -49.80 7.15
C VAL A 11 26.17 -48.93 6.12
N PRO A 12 26.10 -49.22 4.81
CA PRO A 12 26.69 -48.36 3.81
C PRO A 12 25.85 -47.09 3.68
N HIS A 13 26.45 -45.93 3.98
CA HIS A 13 25.84 -44.63 3.79
C HIS A 13 25.81 -44.30 2.30
N THR A 14 24.61 -44.37 1.72
CA THR A 14 24.34 -44.12 0.30
C THR A 14 24.46 -42.63 -0.03
N THR A 15 25.58 -42.26 -0.64
CA THR A 15 25.90 -40.91 -1.15
C THR A 15 25.12 -40.57 -2.44
N HIS A 16 23.79 -40.75 -2.46
CA HIS A 16 22.97 -40.52 -3.66
C HIS A 16 22.31 -39.13 -3.70
N ARG A 17 22.25 -38.42 -2.56
CA ARG A 17 21.50 -37.16 -2.43
C ARG A 17 22.21 -35.92 -2.99
N GLN A 18 23.47 -36.03 -3.40
CA GLN A 18 24.30 -34.87 -3.76
C GLN A 18 24.16 -34.42 -5.22
N ARG A 19 23.69 -35.29 -6.14
CA ARG A 19 23.59 -34.93 -7.57
C ARG A 19 22.37 -34.06 -7.91
N LEU A 20 21.27 -34.21 -7.17
CA LEU A 20 20.06 -33.39 -7.36
C LEU A 20 20.26 -31.94 -6.94
N LYS A 21 21.10 -31.70 -5.92
CA LYS A 21 21.43 -30.35 -5.43
C LYS A 21 22.26 -29.54 -6.44
N LYS A 22 23.06 -30.23 -7.25
CA LYS A 22 23.98 -29.61 -8.22
C LYS A 22 23.25 -29.01 -9.43
N TRP A 23 22.06 -29.51 -9.77
CA TRP A 23 21.26 -28.98 -10.89
C TRP A 23 20.51 -27.69 -10.51
N TRP A 24 20.15 -27.55 -9.24
CA TRP A 24 19.58 -26.30 -8.72
C TRP A 24 20.67 -25.24 -8.47
N SER A 25 21.91 -25.61 -8.14
CA SER A 25 22.94 -24.63 -7.77
C SER A 25 23.56 -23.89 -8.95
N THR A 26 23.65 -24.46 -10.15
CA THR A 26 24.40 -23.84 -11.27
C THR A 26 23.68 -22.68 -11.95
N GLY A 27 22.36 -22.54 -11.77
CA GLY A 27 21.59 -21.35 -12.17
C GLY A 27 21.48 -20.29 -11.07
N LEU A 28 21.91 -20.62 -9.85
CA LEU A 28 21.88 -19.78 -8.65
C LEU A 28 23.23 -19.08 -8.37
N GLU A 29 24.27 -19.32 -9.17
CA GLU A 29 25.63 -18.80 -8.91
C GLU A 29 25.84 -17.33 -9.33
N HIS A 30 24.85 -16.71 -9.99
CA HIS A 30 24.83 -15.26 -10.13
C HIS A 30 23.98 -14.70 -8.99
N GLU A 31 24.64 -14.16 -7.96
CA GLU A 31 24.01 -13.51 -6.79
C GLU A 31 22.93 -12.49 -7.19
N SER A 32 23.09 -11.87 -8.36
CA SER A 32 22.12 -10.97 -8.98
C SER A 32 20.81 -11.64 -9.42
N ILE A 33 20.85 -12.84 -10.01
CA ILE A 33 19.64 -13.57 -10.47
C ILE A 33 18.80 -14.05 -9.29
N LEU A 34 19.43 -14.46 -8.19
CA LEU A 34 18.74 -14.82 -6.95
C LEU A 34 17.98 -13.64 -6.36
N GLY A 35 18.59 -12.45 -6.36
CA GLY A 35 17.93 -11.21 -5.93
C GLY A 35 16.71 -10.87 -6.79
N TYR A 36 16.83 -10.97 -8.12
CA TYR A 36 15.71 -10.73 -9.03
C TYR A 36 14.57 -11.75 -8.85
N VAL A 37 14.87 -13.04 -8.68
CA VAL A 37 13.84 -14.08 -8.50
C VAL A 37 13.09 -13.90 -7.17
N LEU A 38 13.76 -13.43 -6.10
CA LEU A 38 13.11 -13.13 -4.83
C LEU A 38 12.23 -11.88 -4.89
N ILE A 39 12.65 -10.86 -5.64
CA ILE A 39 11.90 -9.60 -5.82
C ILE A 39 10.76 -9.75 -6.84
N ALA A 40 10.92 -10.60 -7.85
CA ALA A 40 9.97 -10.82 -8.93
C ALA A 40 8.52 -11.07 -8.47
N PRO A 41 8.20 -11.95 -7.49
CA PRO A 41 6.82 -12.19 -7.09
C PRO A 41 6.20 -10.95 -6.42
N MET A 42 6.97 -10.21 -5.61
CA MET A 42 6.49 -8.95 -5.02
C MET A 42 6.24 -7.91 -6.11
N LEU A 43 7.18 -7.75 -7.04
CA LEU A 43 7.07 -6.79 -8.14
C LEU A 43 5.87 -7.09 -9.04
N LEU A 44 5.63 -8.37 -9.35
CA LEU A 44 4.53 -8.82 -10.18
C LEU A 44 3.17 -8.53 -9.52
N VAL A 45 3.05 -8.75 -8.21
CA VAL A 45 1.83 -8.40 -7.46
C VAL A 45 1.61 -6.89 -7.43
N VAL A 46 2.64 -6.09 -7.17
CA VAL A 46 2.53 -4.62 -7.15
C VAL A 46 2.15 -4.06 -8.52
N LEU A 47 2.80 -4.53 -9.58
CA LEU A 47 2.49 -4.13 -10.95
C LEU A 47 1.09 -4.61 -11.38
N GLY A 48 0.69 -5.81 -10.98
CA GLY A 48 -0.65 -6.31 -11.25
C GLY A 48 -1.71 -5.48 -10.54
N LEU A 49 -1.53 -5.21 -9.26
CA LEU A 49 -2.56 -4.55 -8.45
C LEU A 49 -2.64 -3.04 -8.67
N ILE A 50 -1.52 -2.36 -8.90
CA ILE A 50 -1.47 -0.90 -9.12
C ILE A 50 -1.45 -0.59 -10.62
N GLY A 51 -0.67 -1.33 -11.39
CA GLY A 51 -0.54 -1.11 -12.84
C GLY A 51 -1.84 -1.39 -13.58
N TYR A 52 -2.59 -2.44 -13.20
CA TYR A 52 -3.89 -2.73 -13.82
C TYR A 52 -4.89 -1.57 -13.70
N PRO A 53 -5.27 -1.08 -12.49
CA PRO A 53 -6.19 0.04 -12.36
C PRO A 53 -5.60 1.35 -12.92
N PHE A 54 -4.29 1.53 -12.93
CA PHE A 54 -3.65 2.71 -13.52
C PHE A 54 -3.87 2.77 -15.04
N VAL A 55 -3.59 1.67 -15.75
CA VAL A 55 -3.82 1.59 -17.20
C VAL A 55 -5.30 1.70 -17.52
N SER A 56 -6.16 1.02 -16.76
CA SER A 56 -7.62 1.16 -16.92
C SER A 56 -8.10 2.59 -16.69
N SER A 57 -7.53 3.31 -15.71
CA SER A 57 -7.89 4.70 -15.43
C SER A 57 -7.51 5.64 -16.58
N ILE A 58 -6.34 5.44 -17.19
CA ILE A 58 -5.92 6.20 -18.39
C ILE A 58 -6.87 5.92 -19.55
N TYR A 59 -7.20 4.65 -19.79
CA TYR A 59 -8.14 4.25 -20.84
C TYR A 59 -9.52 4.87 -20.64
N TYR A 60 -10.03 4.86 -19.41
CA TYR A 60 -11.31 5.49 -19.07
C TYR A 60 -11.26 7.02 -19.17
N SER A 61 -10.14 7.67 -18.86
CA SER A 61 -10.01 9.13 -18.96
C SER A 61 -10.07 9.64 -20.42
N MET A 62 -9.73 8.78 -21.40
CA MET A 62 -9.82 9.06 -22.84
C MET A 62 -11.19 8.72 -23.45
N THR A 63 -12.08 8.10 -22.68
CA THR A 63 -13.41 7.67 -23.12
C THR A 63 -14.48 8.56 -22.50
N ASN A 64 -15.54 8.89 -23.23
CA ASN A 64 -16.63 9.71 -22.70
C ASN A 64 -17.67 8.86 -21.96
N LYS A 65 -17.25 8.26 -20.84
CA LYS A 65 -18.18 7.55 -19.95
C LYS A 65 -18.91 8.57 -19.06
N LEU A 66 -20.07 9.06 -19.49
CA LEU A 66 -21.05 9.62 -18.57
C LEU A 66 -21.79 8.47 -17.88
N LEU A 67 -21.96 8.54 -16.56
CA LEU A 67 -22.73 7.54 -15.80
C LEU A 67 -24.20 7.41 -16.29
N ALA A 68 -24.70 8.38 -17.06
CA ALA A 68 -26.07 8.46 -17.54
C ALA A 68 -26.27 7.99 -19.00
N GLN A 69 -25.21 7.68 -19.76
CA GLN A 69 -25.34 7.24 -21.15
C GLN A 69 -24.69 5.88 -21.41
N PRO A 70 -25.40 4.94 -22.07
CA PRO A 70 -24.90 3.59 -22.32
C PRO A 70 -23.89 3.52 -23.48
N GLU A 71 -23.80 4.56 -24.31
CA GLU A 71 -22.86 4.62 -25.43
C GLU A 71 -21.52 5.21 -24.99
N TYR A 72 -20.45 4.46 -25.24
CA TYR A 72 -19.08 4.85 -24.94
C TYR A 72 -18.34 5.09 -26.26
N GLU A 73 -18.11 6.36 -26.59
CA GLU A 73 -17.23 6.73 -27.68
C GLU A 73 -15.83 7.06 -27.17
N PHE A 74 -14.81 6.61 -27.91
CA PHE A 74 -13.42 6.93 -27.66
C PHE A 74 -13.12 8.31 -28.23
N ILE A 75 -13.19 9.34 -27.39
CA ILE A 75 -13.03 10.76 -27.81
C ILE A 75 -11.57 11.23 -27.63
N GLY A 76 -10.67 10.33 -27.23
CA GLY A 76 -9.23 10.58 -27.15
C GLY A 76 -8.88 11.74 -26.21
N LEU A 77 -8.17 12.75 -26.73
CA LEU A 77 -7.71 13.91 -25.96
C LEU A 77 -8.71 15.07 -25.86
N GLN A 78 -9.88 14.99 -26.50
CA GLN A 78 -10.85 16.08 -26.50
C GLN A 78 -11.33 16.42 -25.07
N ASN A 79 -11.46 15.40 -24.21
CA ASN A 79 -11.84 15.54 -22.80
C ASN A 79 -10.86 16.47 -22.04
N TYR A 80 -9.56 16.28 -22.24
CA TYR A 80 -8.54 17.13 -21.62
C TYR A 80 -8.55 18.56 -22.16
N ALA A 81 -8.78 18.76 -23.47
CA ALA A 81 -8.89 20.08 -24.07
C ALA A 81 -10.10 20.86 -23.52
N SER A 82 -11.23 20.20 -23.31
CA SER A 82 -12.42 20.78 -22.68
C SER A 82 -12.17 21.14 -21.21
N LEU A 83 -11.49 20.27 -20.45
CA LEU A 83 -11.16 20.53 -19.04
C LEU A 83 -10.18 21.69 -18.86
N LEU A 84 -9.18 21.82 -19.74
CA LEU A 84 -8.20 22.91 -19.67
C LEU A 84 -8.79 24.28 -19.97
N ASN A 85 -9.91 24.34 -20.71
CA ASN A 85 -10.64 25.58 -20.95
C ASN A 85 -11.65 25.93 -19.84
N ASP A 86 -11.88 25.03 -18.88
CA ASP A 86 -12.79 25.29 -17.77
C ASP A 86 -12.10 26.16 -16.69
N PRO A 87 -12.60 27.37 -16.40
CA PRO A 87 -12.01 28.25 -15.38
C PRO A 87 -12.05 27.64 -13.97
N ILE A 88 -12.98 26.73 -13.67
CA ILE A 88 -13.09 26.04 -12.37
C ILE A 88 -11.93 25.05 -12.22
N PHE A 89 -11.59 24.32 -13.28
CA PHE A 89 -10.49 23.37 -13.29
C PHE A 89 -9.15 24.07 -13.05
N ILE A 90 -8.89 25.17 -13.76
CA ILE A 90 -7.67 25.97 -13.59
C ILE A 90 -7.56 26.57 -12.19
N LYS A 91 -8.65 27.13 -11.64
CA LYS A 91 -8.67 27.63 -10.26
C LYS A 91 -8.36 26.52 -9.25
N THR A 92 -8.94 25.34 -9.44
CA THR A 92 -8.73 24.19 -8.55
C THR A 92 -7.30 23.68 -8.61
N LEU A 93 -6.70 23.63 -9.81
CA LEU A 93 -5.29 23.28 -10.00
C LEU A 93 -4.37 24.24 -9.25
N ILE A 94 -4.55 25.55 -9.44
CA ILE A 94 -3.72 26.58 -8.78
C ILE A 94 -3.87 26.48 -7.25
N ASN A 95 -5.10 26.30 -6.75
CA ASN A 95 -5.33 26.20 -5.32
C ASN A 95 -4.68 24.94 -4.71
N THR A 96 -4.80 23.80 -5.39
CA THR A 96 -4.18 22.53 -4.96
C THR A 96 -2.66 22.59 -5.01
N PHE A 97 -2.11 23.23 -6.04
CA PHE A 97 -0.68 23.44 -6.17
C PHE A 97 -0.15 24.34 -5.05
N ASN A 98 -0.79 25.49 -4.81
CA ASN A 98 -0.40 26.42 -3.75
C ASN A 98 -0.49 25.76 -2.36
N TYR A 99 -1.57 25.01 -2.11
CA TYR A 99 -1.73 24.23 -0.87
C TYR A 99 -0.61 23.20 -0.71
N SER A 100 -0.31 22.42 -1.76
CA SER A 100 0.71 21.37 -1.71
C SER A 100 2.10 21.94 -1.48
N VAL A 101 2.48 22.99 -2.22
CA VAL A 101 3.78 23.65 -2.07
C VAL A 101 3.91 24.23 -0.66
N THR A 102 2.93 24.99 -0.20
CA THR A 102 2.95 25.59 1.14
C THR A 102 3.03 24.52 2.22
N ALA A 103 2.24 23.45 2.11
CA ALA A 103 2.26 22.35 3.06
C ALA A 103 3.60 21.62 3.09
N VAL A 104 4.21 21.34 1.94
CA VAL A 104 5.52 20.66 1.86
C VAL A 104 6.62 21.55 2.45
N VAL A 105 6.66 22.83 2.09
CA VAL A 105 7.66 23.78 2.61
C VAL A 105 7.56 23.87 4.13
N ILE A 106 6.35 24.05 4.67
CA ILE A 106 6.13 24.12 6.11
C ILE A 106 6.55 22.82 6.80
N LYS A 107 6.19 21.65 6.25
CA LYS A 107 6.60 20.34 6.79
C LYS A 107 8.11 20.16 6.79
N LEU A 108 8.80 20.58 5.73
CA LEU A 108 10.26 20.51 5.63
C LEU A 108 10.94 21.44 6.63
N LEU A 109 10.48 22.69 6.76
CA LEU A 109 11.03 23.65 7.73
C LEU A 109 10.82 23.19 9.17
N LEU A 110 9.59 22.79 9.52
CA LEU A 110 9.30 22.25 10.86
C LEU A 110 10.11 20.98 11.14
N GLY A 111 10.21 20.06 10.18
CA GLY A 111 11.01 18.86 10.30
C GLY A 111 12.50 19.16 10.52
N LEU A 112 13.04 20.15 9.82
CA LEU A 112 14.44 20.56 9.94
C LEU A 112 14.72 21.24 11.29
N ILE A 113 13.87 22.19 11.71
CA ILE A 113 13.98 22.85 13.01
C ILE A 113 13.90 21.82 14.13
N MET A 114 12.96 20.87 14.03
CA MET A 114 12.80 19.80 15.00
C MET A 114 14.01 18.86 15.02
N ALA A 115 14.58 18.52 13.86
CA ALA A 115 15.78 17.70 13.77
C ALA A 115 17.00 18.37 14.41
N LEU A 116 17.19 19.67 14.18
CA LEU A 116 18.29 20.45 14.77
C LEU A 116 18.13 20.60 16.28
N CYS A 117 16.93 20.92 16.77
CA CYS A 117 16.64 21.01 18.20
C CYS A 117 16.87 19.66 18.92
N LEU A 118 16.50 18.57 18.25
CA LEU A 118 16.71 17.22 18.76
C LEU A 118 18.18 16.79 18.79
N ASN A 119 19.03 17.39 17.94
CA ASN A 119 20.46 17.11 17.90
C ASN A 119 21.17 17.57 19.18
N GLU A 120 20.72 18.69 19.79
CA GLU A 120 21.24 19.15 21.08
C GLU A 120 20.60 18.45 22.29
N ILE A 121 19.30 18.15 22.23
CA ILE A 121 18.54 17.70 23.42
C ILE A 121 18.42 16.16 23.43
N VAL A 122 19.45 15.50 23.95
CA VAL A 122 19.54 14.03 24.00
C VAL A 122 18.46 13.39 24.91
N ARG A 123 17.94 14.12 25.90
CA ARG A 123 17.02 13.58 26.93
C ARG A 123 15.55 13.46 26.48
N MET A 124 15.06 14.38 25.63
CA MET A 124 13.63 14.49 25.25
C MET A 124 13.23 13.69 24.00
N ARG A 125 14.20 13.02 23.34
CA ARG A 125 13.99 12.27 22.09
C ARG A 125 12.92 11.18 22.15
N ARG A 126 12.73 10.56 23.31
CA ARG A 126 11.76 9.49 23.50
C ARG A 126 10.31 10.01 23.54
N ILE A 127 10.09 11.17 24.16
CA ILE A 127 8.76 11.76 24.33
C ILE A 127 8.27 12.34 23.00
N ILE A 128 9.14 13.03 22.27
CA ILE A 128 8.82 13.59 20.94
C ILE A 128 8.38 12.49 19.96
N ARG A 129 9.09 11.37 19.90
CA ARG A 129 8.70 10.24 19.04
C ARG A 129 7.34 9.65 19.42
N ALA A 130 7.06 9.53 20.71
CA ALA A 130 5.77 9.03 21.19
C ALA A 130 4.63 10.01 20.81
N ALA A 131 4.85 11.32 20.95
CA ALA A 131 3.88 12.35 20.60
C ALA A 131 3.53 12.37 19.09
N PHE A 132 4.50 12.15 18.20
CA PHE A 132 4.24 12.04 16.75
C PHE A 132 3.58 10.72 16.35
N LEU A 133 3.81 9.63 17.09
CA LEU A 133 3.22 8.33 16.80
C LEU A 133 1.73 8.27 17.21
N LEU A 134 1.37 8.94 18.31
CA LEU A 134 0.00 9.00 18.83
C LEU A 134 -1.06 9.37 17.78
N PRO A 135 -0.92 10.47 17.00
CA PRO A 135 -1.92 10.82 16.00
C PRO A 135 -1.92 9.90 14.77
N TRP A 136 -0.84 9.16 14.51
CA TRP A 136 -0.80 8.17 13.42
C TRP A 136 -1.48 6.86 13.79
N VAL A 137 -1.42 6.47 15.07
CA VAL A 137 -2.11 5.28 15.60
C VAL A 137 -3.56 5.58 15.95
N ALA A 138 -3.89 6.84 16.26
CA ALA A 138 -5.26 7.24 16.53
C ALA A 138 -6.13 7.03 15.27
N PRO A 139 -7.25 6.28 15.37
CA PRO A 139 -8.18 6.18 14.27
C PRO A 139 -8.73 7.58 13.93
N PRO A 140 -9.01 7.87 12.65
CA PRO A 140 -9.52 9.16 12.24
C PRO A 140 -10.78 9.53 13.03
N PRO A 141 -11.00 10.84 13.32
CA PRO A 141 -12.08 11.30 14.20
C PRO A 141 -13.49 10.93 13.71
N SER A 142 -13.65 10.49 12.45
CA SER A 142 -14.92 9.94 11.94
C SER A 142 -15.37 8.67 12.68
N ALA A 143 -14.46 7.91 13.28
CA ALA A 143 -14.78 6.75 14.12
C ALA A 143 -15.23 7.14 15.54
N PHE A 144 -15.10 8.42 15.91
CA PHE A 144 -15.36 8.92 17.27
C PHE A 144 -16.32 10.12 17.22
N SER A 145 -17.38 10.04 16.41
CA SER A 145 -18.55 10.91 16.55
C SER A 145 -19.53 10.26 17.53
N PRO A 146 -19.64 10.71 18.79
CA PRO A 146 -20.60 10.17 19.76
C PRO A 146 -22.04 10.64 19.48
N GLY A 147 -22.37 10.99 18.22
CA GLY A 147 -23.50 11.86 17.90
C GLY A 147 -24.53 11.33 16.89
N SER A 148 -24.27 10.24 16.16
CA SER A 148 -25.26 9.72 15.19
C SER A 148 -26.36 8.85 15.82
N GLY A 149 -26.26 8.51 17.10
CA GLY A 149 -27.29 7.74 17.83
C GLY A 149 -28.40 8.57 18.49
N CYS A 150 -28.32 9.91 18.51
CA CYS A 150 -29.22 10.76 19.30
C CYS A 150 -29.93 11.89 18.53
N LEU A 151 -29.89 11.91 17.19
CA LEU A 151 -30.60 12.92 16.38
C LEU A 151 -31.83 12.41 15.64
N ILE A 152 -32.27 11.17 15.88
CA ILE A 152 -33.55 10.69 15.34
C ILE A 152 -34.45 10.22 16.50
N PRO A 153 -35.31 11.09 17.07
CA PRO A 153 -36.16 10.76 18.21
C PRO A 153 -37.41 9.95 17.83
N ASN A 154 -37.46 9.29 16.66
CA ASN A 154 -38.68 8.63 16.21
C ASN A 154 -38.44 7.48 15.21
N LEU A 155 -37.83 6.37 15.66
CA LEU A 155 -37.63 5.17 14.82
C LEU A 155 -37.82 3.85 15.59
N ALA A 156 -38.77 3.80 16.53
CA ALA A 156 -39.11 2.57 17.26
C ALA A 156 -39.96 1.55 16.46
N SER A 157 -40.11 1.71 15.14
CA SER A 157 -41.00 0.85 14.34
C SER A 157 -40.45 0.39 12.99
N LEU A 158 -39.16 0.58 12.66
CA LEU A 158 -38.59 -0.05 11.48
C LEU A 158 -37.87 -1.36 11.83
N PRO A 159 -38.17 -2.48 11.14
CA PRO A 159 -37.47 -3.72 11.36
C PRO A 159 -36.00 -3.53 11.02
N THR A 160 -35.13 -3.87 11.98
CA THR A 160 -33.68 -3.95 11.81
C THR A 160 -33.32 -5.08 10.86
N SER A 161 -33.48 -4.85 9.56
CA SER A 161 -32.76 -5.59 8.52
C SER A 161 -31.53 -4.79 8.14
N CYS A 162 -30.49 -4.85 8.98
CA CYS A 162 -29.14 -4.52 8.53
C CYS A 162 -28.70 -5.61 7.57
N SER A 163 -28.99 -5.43 6.28
CA SER A 163 -28.32 -6.18 5.21
C SER A 163 -26.87 -5.75 5.21
N SER A 164 -25.97 -6.67 5.55
CA SER A 164 -24.51 -6.55 5.52
C SER A 164 -23.96 -6.51 4.09
N SER A 165 -24.60 -5.74 3.21
CA SER A 165 -24.28 -5.60 1.80
C SER A 165 -24.41 -4.13 1.44
N ASP A 166 -23.55 -3.31 2.03
CA ASP A 166 -23.03 -2.04 1.51
C ASP A 166 -22.01 -1.54 2.54
N TRP A 167 -20.76 -1.39 2.09
CA TRP A 167 -19.49 -1.08 2.80
C TRP A 167 -18.70 -2.26 3.39
#